data_AF-A0A6J8E0B4-F1
#
_entry.id   AF-A0A6J8E0B4-F1
#
_cell.length_a   1.000
_cell.length_b   1.000
_cell.length_c   1.000
_cell.angle_alpha   90.00
_cell.angle_beta   90.00
_cell.angle_gamma   90.00
#
_symmetry.space_group_name_H-M   'P 1'
#
loop_
_entity.id
_entity.type
_entity.pdbx_description
1 polymer ?
#
loop_
_entity_poly.entity_id
_entity_poly.type
_entity_poly.pdbx_seq_one_letter_code
_entity_poly.pdbx_strand_id
1 'polypeptide(L)'
;MVSPELRNDIIAGRDVNLNMLLIPTYENTTIRKNKESDVRLQRNLSMDEFVIAFGRYKRIIGTAFPNRNGELDLYLAHIIETANIWPDCFYEYHKIFSAKCAVMLIQHNIKIDWSNGDSDLRYMVCASSKINTCRKCHSTTHSTVMCSLQQQNFQPQRNSTSYRNTPDSLGRDVIFVDGLPVCNNFNGFKVCTKPYCKYVHACKTCKSKTHGKVACQNYKEGYQHNDQNLVKANSKLVP
;
A
#
# COMPACT_ATOMS: atom_id res chain seq x y z
N MET A 1 11.92 -24.73 12.62
CA MET A 1 13.17 -25.29 12.06
C MET A 1 12.78 -26.26 10.95
N VAL A 2 13.35 -26.22 9.74
CA VAL A 2 12.89 -27.13 8.66
C VAL A 2 13.53 -28.52 8.81
N SER A 3 12.77 -29.60 8.57
CA SER A 3 13.28 -30.99 8.66
C SER A 3 14.46 -31.24 7.71
N PRO A 4 15.45 -32.06 8.09
CA PRO A 4 16.63 -32.35 7.27
C PRO A 4 16.29 -32.92 5.88
N GLU A 5 15.28 -33.79 5.79
CA GLU A 5 14.86 -34.42 4.54
C GLU A 5 14.24 -33.40 3.60
N LEU A 6 13.36 -32.55 4.11
CA LEU A 6 12.73 -31.49 3.32
C LEU A 6 13.79 -30.48 2.85
N ARG A 7 14.77 -30.16 3.71
CA ARG A 7 15.92 -29.35 3.32
C ARG A 7 16.71 -30.01 2.19
N ASN A 8 16.96 -31.33 2.26
CA ASN A 8 17.66 -32.07 1.21
C ASN A 8 16.86 -32.14 -0.09
N ASP A 9 15.53 -32.28 -0.01
CA ASP A 9 14.64 -32.22 -1.18
C ASP A 9 14.76 -30.87 -1.90
N ILE A 10 14.73 -29.78 -1.13
CA ILE A 10 14.89 -28.41 -1.64
C ILE A 10 16.28 -28.22 -2.30
N ILE A 11 17.35 -28.62 -1.61
CA ILE A 11 18.73 -28.46 -2.12
C ILE A 11 18.97 -29.30 -3.37
N ALA A 12 18.38 -30.50 -3.45
CA ALA A 12 18.43 -31.35 -4.63
C ALA A 12 17.58 -30.82 -5.80
N GLY A 13 16.83 -29.73 -5.59
CA GLY A 13 15.96 -29.12 -6.60
C GLY A 13 14.75 -29.98 -6.95
N ARG A 14 14.28 -30.83 -6.02
CA ARG A 14 12.99 -31.51 -6.14
C ARG A 14 11.84 -30.51 -6.05
N ASP A 15 10.73 -30.84 -6.70
CA ASP A 15 9.49 -30.07 -6.51
C ASP A 15 8.96 -30.31 -5.10
N VAL A 16 8.69 -29.22 -4.37
CA VAL A 16 8.35 -29.24 -2.96
C VAL A 16 7.11 -28.40 -2.72
N ASN A 17 6.12 -28.99 -2.05
CA ASN A 17 4.92 -28.28 -1.64
C ASN A 17 5.24 -27.27 -0.52
N LEU A 18 5.18 -25.97 -0.84
CA LEU A 18 5.51 -24.90 0.08
C LEU A 18 4.63 -24.86 1.34
N ASN A 19 3.42 -25.46 1.32
CA ASN A 19 2.60 -25.61 2.53
C ASN A 19 3.36 -26.34 3.66
N MET A 20 4.25 -27.28 3.31
CA MET A 20 5.06 -28.02 4.29
C MET A 20 6.01 -27.10 5.06
N LEU A 21 6.41 -25.97 4.49
CA LEU A 21 7.28 -24.99 5.16
C LEU A 21 6.53 -24.11 6.13
N LEU A 22 5.20 -24.12 6.14
CA LEU A 22 4.36 -23.34 7.05
C LEU A 22 3.83 -24.16 8.23
N ILE A 23 3.73 -25.48 8.06
CA ILE A 23 3.13 -26.38 9.04
C ILE A 23 4.21 -26.91 10.00
N PRO A 24 4.14 -26.60 11.31
CA PRO A 24 5.15 -27.02 12.29
C PRO A 24 5.35 -28.54 12.37
N THR A 25 4.31 -29.34 12.13
CA THR A 25 4.42 -30.81 12.24
C THR A 25 5.32 -31.44 11.18
N TYR A 26 5.54 -30.78 10.04
CA TYR A 26 6.46 -31.25 9.00
C TYR A 26 7.92 -30.81 9.24
N GLU A 27 8.16 -30.05 10.31
CA GLU A 27 9.50 -29.78 10.83
C GLU A 27 10.12 -31.02 11.51
N ASN A 28 9.29 -31.96 11.99
CA ASN A 28 9.72 -33.17 12.69
C ASN A 28 9.45 -34.43 11.85
N THR A 29 10.43 -35.32 11.84
CA THR A 29 10.80 -36.26 10.77
C THR A 29 9.89 -37.46 10.47
N THR A 30 8.69 -37.57 11.06
CA THR A 30 8.00 -38.88 11.16
C THR A 30 6.76 -39.08 10.29
N ILE A 31 6.29 -38.07 9.54
CA ILE A 31 5.00 -38.17 8.84
C ILE A 31 5.19 -38.28 7.33
N ARG A 32 5.58 -39.47 6.85
CA ARG A 32 5.54 -39.83 5.41
C ARG A 32 4.21 -40.49 5.00
N LYS A 33 3.46 -41.08 5.93
CA LYS A 33 2.35 -41.99 5.57
C LYS A 33 1.00 -41.31 5.29
N ASN A 34 0.80 -40.03 5.65
CA ASN A 34 -0.49 -39.32 5.46
C ASN A 34 -0.33 -37.94 4.78
N LYS A 35 0.68 -37.75 3.93
CA LYS A 35 0.87 -36.45 3.24
C LYS A 35 -0.25 -36.15 2.23
N GLU A 36 -0.74 -37.16 1.54
CA GLU A 36 -1.73 -36.99 0.46
C GLU A 36 -3.15 -36.71 1.01
N SER A 37 -3.44 -37.12 2.24
CA SER A 37 -4.73 -36.89 2.91
C SER A 37 -4.79 -35.61 3.75
N ASP A 38 -3.65 -34.92 3.96
CA ASP A 38 -3.62 -33.68 4.72
C ASP A 38 -4.17 -32.53 3.87
N VAL A 39 -5.42 -32.14 4.14
CA VAL A 39 -6.14 -31.06 3.44
C VAL A 39 -5.37 -29.73 3.45
N ARG A 40 -4.48 -29.51 4.42
CA ARG A 40 -3.65 -28.30 4.48
C ARG A 40 -2.59 -28.25 3.38
N LEU A 41 -2.20 -29.40 2.84
CA LEU A 41 -1.25 -29.49 1.72
C LEU A 41 -1.94 -29.31 0.36
N GLN A 42 -3.27 -29.46 0.30
CA GLN A 42 -4.05 -29.37 -0.93
C GLN A 42 -4.49 -27.94 -1.26
N ARG A 43 -4.50 -27.04 -0.27
CA ARG A 43 -4.92 -25.65 -0.49
C ARG A 43 -3.85 -24.81 -1.20
N ASN A 44 -4.31 -23.80 -1.92
CA ASN A 44 -3.45 -22.76 -2.46
C ASN A 44 -3.06 -21.77 -1.34
N LEU A 45 -1.81 -21.31 -1.36
CA LEU A 45 -1.34 -20.30 -0.40
C LEU A 45 -1.88 -18.92 -0.78
N SER A 46 -2.25 -18.13 0.23
CA SER A 46 -2.40 -16.68 0.07
C SER A 46 -1.04 -16.01 -0.19
N MET A 47 -1.03 -14.77 -0.68
CA MET A 47 0.22 -14.06 -0.97
C MET A 47 1.12 -13.94 0.27
N ASP A 48 0.55 -13.59 1.43
CA ASP A 48 1.33 -13.45 2.67
C ASP A 48 1.96 -14.77 3.10
N GLU A 49 1.20 -15.86 3.01
CA GLU A 49 1.69 -17.20 3.31
C GLU A 49 2.77 -17.64 2.32
N PHE A 50 2.59 -17.32 1.03
CA PHE A 50 3.58 -17.59 0.00
C PHE A 50 4.89 -16.85 0.28
N VAL A 51 4.86 -15.55 0.61
CA VAL A 51 6.05 -14.77 0.95
C VAL A 51 6.81 -15.40 2.13
N ILE A 52 6.09 -15.85 3.15
CA ILE A 52 6.70 -16.52 4.31
C ILE A 52 7.31 -17.86 3.91
N ALA A 53 6.56 -18.71 3.20
CA ALA A 53 7.00 -20.04 2.80
C ALA A 53 8.18 -19.97 1.82
N PHE A 54 8.06 -19.14 0.80
CA PHE A 54 9.11 -18.90 -0.19
C PHE A 54 10.33 -18.23 0.44
N GLY A 55 10.16 -17.35 1.42
CA GLY A 55 11.28 -16.80 2.20
C GLY A 55 12.07 -17.88 2.95
N ARG A 56 11.39 -18.89 3.51
CA ARG A 56 12.05 -20.07 4.11
C ARG A 56 12.76 -20.92 3.06
N TYR A 57 12.12 -21.18 1.92
CA TYR A 57 12.73 -21.88 0.77
C TYR A 57 13.99 -21.16 0.28
N LYS A 58 13.91 -19.85 0.02
CA LYS A 58 15.02 -19.01 -0.41
C LYS A 58 16.18 -19.04 0.58
N ARG A 59 15.91 -18.98 1.89
CA ARG A 59 16.97 -19.08 2.91
C ARG A 59 17.71 -20.42 2.84
N ILE A 60 17.00 -21.52 2.60
CA ILE A 60 17.61 -22.85 2.45
C ILE A 60 18.50 -22.88 1.20
N ILE A 61 17.96 -22.47 0.05
CA ILE A 61 18.72 -22.42 -1.21
C ILE A 61 19.91 -21.47 -1.09
N GLY A 62 19.73 -20.28 -0.55
CA GLY A 62 20.78 -19.27 -0.39
C GLY A 62 21.90 -19.69 0.56
N THR A 63 21.63 -20.61 1.50
CA THR A 63 22.68 -21.21 2.34
C THR A 63 23.55 -22.18 1.54
N ALA A 64 22.96 -22.98 0.64
CA ALA A 64 23.68 -23.96 -0.16
C ALA A 64 24.28 -23.37 -1.46
N PHE A 65 23.60 -22.39 -2.05
CA PHE A 65 23.90 -21.76 -3.32
C PHE A 65 23.71 -20.23 -3.24
N PRO A 66 24.63 -19.49 -2.59
CA PRO A 66 24.48 -18.05 -2.34
C PRO A 66 24.21 -17.20 -3.59
N ASN A 67 24.79 -17.61 -4.73
CA ASN A 67 24.66 -16.93 -6.02
C ASN A 67 23.23 -16.94 -6.58
N ARG A 68 22.32 -17.75 -6.02
CA ARG A 68 20.92 -17.84 -6.47
C ARG A 68 19.99 -16.85 -5.77
N ASN A 69 20.44 -16.13 -4.75
CA ASN A 69 19.56 -15.23 -3.99
C ASN A 69 18.94 -14.15 -4.88
N GLY A 70 19.73 -13.50 -5.75
CA GLY A 70 19.21 -12.47 -6.65
C GLY A 70 18.17 -12.98 -7.64
N GLU A 71 18.41 -14.16 -8.21
CA GLU A 71 17.46 -14.88 -9.08
C GLU A 71 16.11 -15.12 -8.36
N LEU A 72 16.17 -15.60 -7.11
CA LEU A 72 14.96 -15.91 -6.32
C LEU A 72 14.24 -14.64 -5.83
N ASP A 73 14.96 -13.55 -5.60
CA ASP A 73 14.37 -12.25 -5.27
C ASP A 73 13.58 -11.67 -6.44
N LEU A 74 14.13 -11.75 -7.65
CA LEU A 74 13.43 -11.35 -8.88
C LEU A 74 12.20 -12.22 -9.12
N TYR A 75 12.30 -13.52 -8.90
CA TYR A 75 11.15 -14.42 -8.99
C TYR A 75 10.04 -14.06 -8.00
N LEU A 76 10.39 -13.75 -6.74
CA LEU A 76 9.41 -13.33 -5.75
C LEU A 76 8.70 -12.04 -6.17
N ALA A 77 9.44 -11.06 -6.70
CA ALA A 77 8.87 -9.83 -7.24
C ALA A 77 7.89 -10.12 -8.39
N HIS A 78 8.26 -11.01 -9.31
CA HIS A 78 7.40 -11.44 -10.42
C HIS A 78 6.11 -12.14 -9.94
N ILE A 79 6.19 -12.96 -8.89
CA ILE A 79 5.01 -13.59 -8.28
C ILE A 79 4.09 -12.56 -7.61
N ILE A 80 4.67 -11.58 -6.90
CA ILE A 80 3.91 -10.48 -6.29
C ILE A 80 3.17 -9.67 -7.36
N GLU A 81 3.86 -9.32 -8.45
CA GLU A 81 3.24 -8.65 -9.60
C GLU A 81 2.11 -9.51 -10.19
N THR A 82 2.36 -10.80 -10.40
CA THR A 82 1.37 -11.74 -10.92
C THR A 82 0.12 -11.77 -10.05
N ALA A 83 0.24 -11.80 -8.72
CA ALA A 83 -0.93 -11.79 -7.83
C ALA A 83 -1.63 -10.43 -7.75
N ASN A 84 -0.90 -9.32 -7.94
CA ASN A 84 -1.51 -8.01 -8.02
C ASN A 84 -2.44 -7.89 -9.23
N ILE A 85 -2.09 -8.54 -10.34
CA ILE A 85 -2.89 -8.59 -11.58
C ILE A 85 -3.95 -9.69 -11.50
N TRP A 86 -3.58 -10.90 -11.07
CA TRP A 86 -4.45 -12.08 -10.99
C TRP A 86 -4.33 -12.76 -9.61
N PRO A 87 -5.13 -12.31 -8.63
CA PRO A 87 -5.02 -12.77 -7.23
C PRO A 87 -5.25 -14.27 -7.07
N ASP A 88 -6.10 -14.85 -7.92
CA ASP A 88 -6.57 -16.22 -7.76
C ASP A 88 -5.67 -17.26 -8.46
N CYS A 89 -4.75 -16.85 -9.35
CA CYS A 89 -3.95 -17.79 -10.16
C CYS A 89 -2.47 -17.87 -9.80
N PHE A 90 -1.91 -16.89 -9.07
CA PHE A 90 -0.46 -16.78 -8.92
C PHE A 90 0.18 -18.04 -8.32
N TYR A 91 -0.50 -18.68 -7.37
CA TYR A 91 0.02 -19.87 -6.71
C TYR A 91 -0.11 -21.12 -7.59
N GLU A 92 -1.14 -21.20 -8.44
CA GLU A 92 -1.24 -22.26 -9.44
C GLU A 92 -0.10 -22.17 -10.45
N TYR A 93 0.17 -20.96 -10.93
CA TYR A 93 1.31 -20.68 -11.78
C TYR A 93 2.63 -21.10 -11.10
N HIS A 94 2.83 -20.73 -9.83
CA HIS A 94 4.02 -21.14 -9.07
C HIS A 94 4.20 -22.66 -9.04
N LYS A 95 3.14 -23.43 -8.71
CA LYS A 95 3.20 -24.90 -8.64
C LYS A 95 3.62 -25.52 -9.98
N ILE A 96 3.03 -25.07 -11.07
CA ILE A 96 3.35 -25.63 -12.40
C ILE A 96 4.77 -25.22 -12.82
N PHE A 97 5.16 -23.97 -12.54
CA PHE A 97 6.52 -23.48 -12.82
C PHE A 97 7.59 -24.23 -12.01
N SER A 98 7.38 -24.43 -10.70
CA SER A 98 8.33 -25.14 -9.84
C SER A 98 8.47 -26.60 -10.25
N ALA A 99 7.36 -27.27 -10.57
CA ALA A 99 7.37 -28.64 -11.07
C ALA A 99 8.12 -28.75 -12.40
N LYS A 100 7.88 -27.82 -13.34
CA LYS A 100 8.62 -27.75 -14.62
C LYS A 100 10.13 -27.57 -14.38
N CYS A 101 10.52 -26.67 -13.48
CA CYS A 101 11.94 -26.45 -13.15
C CYS A 101 12.59 -27.70 -12.55
N ALA A 102 11.90 -28.38 -11.64
CA ALA A 102 12.38 -29.61 -11.01
C ALA A 102 12.56 -30.74 -12.05
N VAL A 103 11.61 -30.91 -12.97
CA VAL A 103 11.71 -31.88 -14.08
C VAL A 103 12.92 -31.57 -14.96
N MET A 104 13.11 -30.30 -15.36
CA MET A 104 14.25 -29.89 -16.19
C MET A 104 15.60 -30.16 -15.51
N LEU A 105 15.68 -29.93 -14.20
CA LEU A 105 16.89 -30.20 -13.45
C LEU A 105 17.14 -31.71 -13.29
N ILE A 106 16.13 -32.49 -12.89
CA ILE A 106 16.31 -33.91 -12.54
C ILE A 106 16.48 -34.78 -13.78
N GLN A 107 15.67 -34.56 -14.81
CA GLN A 107 15.65 -35.44 -15.99
C GLN A 107 16.63 -34.99 -17.08
N HIS A 108 16.86 -33.68 -17.19
CA HIS A 108 17.66 -33.10 -18.27
C HIS A 108 18.96 -32.44 -17.78
N ASN A 109 19.18 -32.36 -16.46
CA ASN A 109 20.30 -31.64 -15.87
C ASN A 109 20.39 -30.17 -16.32
N ILE A 110 19.24 -29.57 -16.62
CA ILE A 110 19.13 -28.17 -17.04
C ILE A 110 18.65 -27.35 -15.85
N LYS A 111 19.51 -26.45 -15.37
CA LYS A 111 19.13 -25.46 -14.36
C LYS A 111 18.41 -24.29 -15.03
N ILE A 112 17.14 -24.12 -14.71
CA ILE A 112 16.36 -22.95 -15.13
C ILE A 112 16.69 -21.76 -14.23
N ASP A 113 16.83 -20.57 -14.83
CA ASP A 113 16.91 -19.30 -14.12
C ASP A 113 15.50 -18.79 -13.78
N TRP A 114 15.19 -18.72 -12.49
CA TRP A 114 13.90 -18.31 -11.97
C TRP A 114 13.64 -16.81 -12.14
N SER A 115 14.68 -15.99 -12.40
CA SER A 115 14.56 -14.53 -12.47
C SER A 115 13.56 -14.04 -13.52
N ASN A 116 13.40 -14.79 -14.61
CA ASN A 116 12.55 -14.45 -15.74
C ASN A 116 11.14 -15.06 -15.64
N GLY A 117 10.94 -16.03 -14.75
CA GLY A 117 9.74 -16.85 -14.73
C GLY A 117 9.48 -17.53 -16.08
N ASP A 118 8.19 -17.69 -16.42
CA ASP A 118 7.70 -18.26 -17.66
C ASP A 118 6.42 -17.51 -18.02
N SER A 119 6.54 -16.53 -18.90
CA SER A 119 5.44 -15.63 -19.25
C SER A 119 4.32 -16.36 -19.99
N ASP A 120 4.66 -17.26 -20.91
CA ASP A 120 3.68 -18.02 -21.69
C ASP A 120 2.87 -18.94 -20.78
N LEU A 121 3.55 -19.65 -19.86
CA LEU A 121 2.88 -20.44 -18.84
C LEU A 121 2.01 -19.57 -17.94
N ARG A 122 2.48 -18.40 -17.53
CA ARG A 122 1.71 -17.46 -16.70
C ARG A 122 0.41 -17.04 -17.40
N TYR A 123 0.48 -16.62 -18.67
CA TYR A 123 -0.70 -16.25 -19.43
C TYR A 123 -1.64 -17.43 -19.64
N MET A 124 -1.11 -18.62 -19.93
CA MET A 124 -1.91 -19.83 -20.10
C MET A 124 -2.68 -20.19 -18.83
N VAL A 125 -2.01 -20.17 -17.67
CA VAL A 125 -2.62 -20.52 -16.38
C VAL A 125 -3.64 -19.47 -15.93
N CYS A 126 -3.35 -18.19 -16.18
CA CYS A 126 -4.17 -17.09 -15.69
C CYS A 126 -5.22 -16.59 -16.71
N ALA A 127 -5.31 -17.18 -17.91
CA ALA A 127 -6.17 -16.70 -18.99
C ALA A 127 -7.65 -16.53 -18.60
N SER A 128 -8.18 -17.42 -17.76
CA SER A 128 -9.57 -17.40 -17.28
C SER A 128 -9.75 -16.68 -15.94
N SER A 129 -8.67 -16.17 -15.35
CA SER A 129 -8.70 -15.56 -14.02
C SER A 129 -9.18 -14.11 -14.07
N LYS A 130 -9.90 -13.69 -13.03
CA LYS A 130 -10.33 -12.30 -12.89
C LYS A 130 -9.12 -11.40 -12.74
N ILE A 131 -9.02 -10.39 -13.60
CA ILE A 131 -7.99 -9.37 -13.52
C ILE A 131 -8.40 -8.33 -12.49
N ASN A 132 -7.51 -8.06 -11.54
CA ASN A 132 -7.64 -6.97 -10.61
C ASN A 132 -7.22 -5.66 -11.32
N THR A 133 -8.22 -4.86 -11.65
CA THR A 133 -8.03 -3.54 -12.27
C THR A 133 -8.56 -2.44 -11.37
N CYS A 134 -7.98 -1.26 -11.49
CA CYS A 134 -8.51 -0.06 -10.91
C CYS A 134 -9.94 0.19 -11.45
N ARG A 135 -10.92 0.30 -10.56
CA ARG A 135 -12.33 0.50 -10.95
C ARG A 135 -12.61 1.86 -11.60
N LYS A 136 -11.63 2.77 -11.61
CA LYS A 136 -11.74 4.13 -12.17
C LYS A 136 -11.08 4.30 -13.53
N CYS A 137 -9.85 3.81 -13.68
CA CYS A 137 -9.07 3.98 -14.92
C CYS A 137 -8.73 2.65 -15.60
N HIS A 138 -9.19 1.53 -15.05
CA HIS A 138 -8.94 0.16 -15.55
C HIS A 138 -7.46 -0.27 -15.60
N SER A 139 -6.54 0.51 -15.04
CA SER A 139 -5.14 0.14 -14.92
C SER A 139 -4.92 -1.02 -13.93
N THR A 140 -3.96 -1.89 -14.22
CA THR A 140 -3.49 -2.99 -13.34
C THR A 140 -2.33 -2.60 -12.43
N THR A 141 -1.78 -1.38 -12.61
CA THR A 141 -0.55 -0.95 -11.93
C THR A 141 -0.77 -0.43 -10.51
N HIS A 142 -2.02 -0.19 -10.13
CA HIS A 142 -2.37 0.39 -8.83
C HIS A 142 -3.76 -0.05 -8.39
N SER A 143 -3.96 -0.07 -7.07
CA SER A 143 -5.29 -0.29 -6.48
C SER A 143 -6.20 0.92 -6.71
N THR A 144 -7.51 0.71 -6.70
CA THR A 144 -8.49 1.81 -6.88
C THR A 144 -8.28 2.96 -5.88
N VAL A 145 -7.80 2.66 -4.67
CA VAL A 145 -7.54 3.65 -3.61
C VAL A 145 -6.35 4.57 -3.95
N MET A 146 -5.35 4.04 -4.67
CA MET A 146 -4.17 4.78 -5.11
C MET A 146 -4.37 5.46 -6.48
N CYS A 147 -5.58 5.41 -7.03
CA CYS A 147 -5.86 6.01 -8.33
C CYS A 147 -5.80 7.53 -8.27
N SER A 148 -5.08 8.18 -9.18
CA SER A 148 -5.06 9.64 -9.30
C SER A 148 -6.46 10.22 -9.60
N LEU A 149 -7.30 9.49 -10.35
CA LEU A 149 -8.71 9.82 -10.58
C LEU A 149 -9.58 9.61 -9.33
N GLN A 150 -9.05 8.99 -8.26
CA GLN A 150 -9.74 8.92 -6.97
C GLN A 150 -9.97 10.32 -6.39
N GLN A 151 -8.97 11.21 -6.54
CA GLN A 151 -9.00 12.56 -6.01
C GLN A 151 -9.89 13.51 -6.83
N GLN A 152 -10.20 13.17 -8.08
CA GLN A 152 -11.02 14.02 -8.96
C GLN A 152 -12.53 13.99 -8.67
N ASN A 153 -13.01 13.03 -7.87
CA ASN A 153 -14.42 13.03 -7.41
C ASN A 153 -14.67 13.96 -6.21
N PHE A 154 -13.66 14.67 -5.72
CA PHE A 154 -13.88 15.91 -4.99
C PHE A 154 -14.06 17.05 -6.00
N GLN A 155 -15.08 16.95 -6.85
CA GLN A 155 -15.60 18.14 -7.51
C GLN A 155 -16.36 18.94 -6.44
N PRO A 156 -15.96 20.17 -6.09
CA PRO A 156 -16.93 21.09 -5.54
C PRO A 156 -17.98 21.28 -6.62
N GLN A 157 -19.23 20.91 -6.34
CA GLN A 157 -20.34 21.27 -7.22
C GLN A 157 -20.24 22.77 -7.48
N ARG A 158 -19.90 23.14 -8.72
CA ARG A 158 -20.09 24.49 -9.24
C ARG A 158 -21.59 24.69 -9.45
N ASN A 159 -22.35 24.67 -8.36
CA ASN A 159 -23.68 25.23 -8.36
C ASN A 159 -23.50 26.72 -8.10
N SER A 160 -23.66 27.48 -9.17
CA SER A 160 -23.91 28.91 -9.15
C SER A 160 -25.19 29.18 -8.36
N THR A 161 -25.08 29.20 -7.03
CA THR A 161 -26.10 29.73 -6.14
C THR A 161 -25.40 30.60 -5.12
N SER A 162 -25.84 31.86 -5.02
CA SER A 162 -25.34 32.88 -4.09
C SER A 162 -24.96 32.26 -2.74
N TYR A 163 -23.66 32.25 -2.43
CA TYR A 163 -23.15 31.81 -1.14
C TYR A 163 -23.67 32.76 -0.04
N ARG A 164 -24.84 32.44 0.53
CA ARG A 164 -25.18 32.91 1.86
C ARG A 164 -24.15 32.29 2.80
N ASN A 165 -23.36 33.13 3.46
CA ASN A 165 -22.48 32.75 4.56
C ASN A 165 -23.32 32.10 5.66
N THR A 166 -23.47 30.78 5.61
CA THR A 166 -24.05 30.04 6.72
C THR A 166 -22.96 29.86 7.79
N PRO A 167 -23.22 30.26 9.04
CA PRO A 167 -22.27 30.06 10.13
C PRO A 167 -21.97 28.57 10.31
N ASP A 168 -20.78 28.25 10.83
CA ASP A 168 -20.47 26.88 11.25
C ASP A 168 -21.38 26.42 12.39
N SER A 169 -21.27 25.15 12.81
CA SER A 169 -22.06 24.59 13.92
C SER A 169 -21.87 25.31 15.27
N LEU A 170 -20.92 26.25 15.36
CA LEU A 170 -20.64 27.10 16.52
C LEU A 170 -20.98 28.58 16.25
N GLY A 171 -21.72 28.88 15.18
CA GLY A 171 -22.14 30.23 14.84
C GLY A 171 -21.03 31.11 14.24
N ARG A 172 -19.88 30.56 13.85
CA ARG A 172 -18.74 31.34 13.32
C ARG A 172 -18.77 31.40 11.80
N ASP A 173 -18.44 32.57 11.25
CA ASP A 173 -18.35 32.76 9.81
C ASP A 173 -17.38 31.77 9.14
N VAL A 174 -17.91 31.08 8.12
CA VAL A 174 -17.16 30.19 7.26
C VAL A 174 -16.64 31.01 6.08
N ILE A 175 -15.32 31.11 5.98
CA ILE A 175 -14.68 31.75 4.83
C ILE A 175 -14.22 30.68 3.84
N PHE A 176 -14.14 31.04 2.57
CA PHE A 176 -13.73 30.14 1.50
C PHE A 176 -12.38 30.58 0.91
N VAL A 177 -11.53 29.61 0.56
CA VAL A 177 -10.27 29.77 -0.19
C VAL A 177 -10.29 28.75 -1.30
N ASP A 178 -10.08 29.17 -2.55
CA ASP A 178 -10.19 28.33 -3.74
C ASP A 178 -11.55 27.58 -3.84
N GLY A 179 -12.63 28.22 -3.39
CA GLY A 179 -13.97 27.61 -3.35
C GLY A 179 -14.18 26.56 -2.26
N LEU A 180 -13.19 26.33 -1.38
CA LEU A 180 -13.27 25.36 -0.29
C LEU A 180 -13.40 26.05 1.08
N PRO A 181 -14.23 25.53 2.00
CA PRO A 181 -14.40 26.10 3.33
C PRO A 181 -13.13 25.92 4.18
N VAL A 182 -12.69 27.00 4.83
CA VAL A 182 -11.49 27.03 5.66
C VAL A 182 -11.78 26.51 7.08
N CYS A 183 -10.84 25.75 7.64
CA CYS A 183 -10.94 25.24 8.99
C CYS A 183 -10.87 26.38 10.03
N ASN A 184 -11.96 26.59 10.76
CA ASN A 184 -12.03 27.57 11.85
C ASN A 184 -11.09 27.21 13.00
N ASN A 185 -10.90 25.91 13.30
CA ASN A 185 -10.00 25.48 14.38
C ASN A 185 -8.54 25.69 14.00
N PHE A 186 -8.14 25.48 12.74
CA PHE A 186 -6.80 25.83 12.25
C PHE A 186 -6.46 27.32 12.43
N ASN A 187 -7.48 28.19 12.37
CA ASN A 187 -7.34 29.63 12.56
C ASN A 187 -7.70 30.12 13.96
N GLY A 188 -7.99 29.20 14.89
CA GLY A 188 -8.18 29.50 16.30
C GLY A 188 -6.87 29.37 17.08
N PHE A 189 -6.93 29.62 18.38
CA PHE A 189 -5.79 29.40 19.28
C PHE A 189 -5.46 27.91 19.45
N LYS A 190 -6.49 27.06 19.40
CA LYS A 190 -6.33 25.59 19.43
C LYS A 190 -6.20 25.11 17.98
N VAL A 191 -4.98 24.92 17.52
CA VAL A 191 -4.65 24.39 16.18
C VAL A 191 -5.51 23.15 15.87
N CYS A 192 -5.88 22.95 14.60
CA CYS A 192 -6.67 21.78 14.20
C CYS A 192 -5.90 20.48 14.48
N THR A 193 -6.48 19.58 15.28
CA THR A 193 -5.88 18.30 15.67
C THR A 193 -6.34 17.11 14.83
N LYS A 194 -7.20 17.32 13.81
CA LYS A 194 -7.71 16.24 12.97
C LYS A 194 -6.65 15.81 11.94
N PRO A 195 -6.25 14.52 11.89
CA PRO A 195 -5.27 14.04 10.91
C PRO A 195 -5.79 14.12 9.46
N TYR A 196 -7.10 14.00 9.26
CA TYR A 196 -7.78 14.20 7.97
C TYR A 196 -8.88 15.24 8.13
N CYS A 197 -8.52 16.53 8.01
CA CYS A 197 -9.49 17.62 8.12
C CYS A 197 -10.25 17.80 6.81
N LYS A 198 -11.59 17.78 6.88
CA LYS A 198 -12.46 18.05 5.72
C LYS A 198 -12.46 19.51 5.23
N TYR A 199 -11.81 20.41 5.97
CA TYR A 199 -11.73 21.84 5.70
C TYR A 199 -10.30 22.24 5.38
N VAL A 200 -10.10 23.24 4.53
CA VAL A 200 -8.76 23.67 4.11
C VAL A 200 -8.03 24.37 5.26
N HIS A 201 -6.76 24.03 5.44
CA HIS A 201 -5.84 24.72 6.36
C HIS A 201 -5.19 25.90 5.63
N ALA A 202 -5.89 27.04 5.63
CA ALA A 202 -5.41 28.30 5.10
C ALA A 202 -5.68 29.43 6.09
N CYS A 203 -4.82 30.45 6.11
CA CYS A 203 -4.98 31.65 6.92
C CYS A 203 -6.25 32.39 6.52
N LYS A 204 -7.11 32.74 7.49
CA LYS A 204 -8.30 33.54 7.19
C LYS A 204 -8.02 34.93 6.65
N THR A 205 -6.90 35.52 7.06
CA THR A 205 -6.52 36.90 6.77
C THR A 205 -5.90 37.05 5.38
N CYS A 206 -4.82 36.31 5.10
CA CYS A 206 -4.04 36.45 3.87
C CYS A 206 -4.25 35.30 2.87
N LYS A 207 -5.09 34.32 3.20
CA LYS A 207 -5.40 33.13 2.39
C LYS A 207 -4.23 32.17 2.11
N SER A 208 -3.05 32.42 2.71
CA SER A 208 -1.89 31.54 2.61
C SER A 208 -2.13 30.16 3.24
N LYS A 209 -1.63 29.09 2.63
CA LYS A 209 -1.75 27.70 3.11
C LYS A 209 -0.63 27.28 4.07
N THR A 210 0.31 28.18 4.37
CA THR A 210 1.50 27.88 5.19
C THR A 210 1.29 28.12 6.68
N HIS A 211 0.32 28.95 7.06
CA HIS A 211 0.12 29.38 8.44
C HIS A 211 -1.37 29.63 8.75
N GLY A 212 -1.74 29.54 10.03
CA GLY A 212 -3.06 29.96 10.53
C GLY A 212 -3.09 31.44 10.93
N LYS A 213 -4.29 32.00 11.13
CA LYS A 213 -4.52 33.41 11.50
C LYS A 213 -3.58 33.94 12.60
N VAL A 214 -3.33 33.17 13.65
CA VAL A 214 -2.49 33.57 14.80
C VAL A 214 -1.03 33.86 14.39
N ALA A 215 -0.52 33.13 13.41
CA ALA A 215 0.84 33.29 12.90
C ALA A 215 0.91 34.25 11.69
N CYS A 216 -0.20 34.88 11.30
CA CYS A 216 -0.25 35.74 10.13
C CYS A 216 0.29 37.14 10.43
N GLN A 217 1.28 37.56 9.65
CA GLN A 217 1.87 38.90 9.76
C GLN A 217 0.84 40.01 9.50
N ASN A 218 0.02 39.89 8.45
CA ASN A 218 -1.05 40.84 8.14
C ASN A 218 -2.11 40.94 9.27
N TYR A 219 -2.29 39.89 10.07
CA TYR A 219 -3.18 39.92 11.23
C TYR A 219 -2.55 40.68 12.41
N LYS A 220 -1.23 40.52 12.61
CA LYS A 220 -0.47 41.20 13.66
C LYS A 220 -0.34 42.70 13.39
N GLU A 221 -0.07 43.08 12.14
CA GLU A 221 0.05 44.49 11.72
C GLU A 221 -1.27 45.25 11.85
N GLY A 222 -2.40 44.61 11.49
CA GLY A 222 -3.73 45.19 11.70
C GLY A 222 -4.11 45.38 13.17
N TYR A 223 -3.56 44.56 14.09
CA TYR A 223 -3.72 44.74 15.53
C TYR A 223 -2.88 45.92 16.06
N GLN A 224 -1.62 46.03 15.62
CA GLN A 224 -0.71 47.12 16.02
C GLN A 224 -1.19 48.50 15.57
N HIS A 225 -1.84 48.60 14.41
CA HIS A 225 -2.40 49.86 13.91
C HIS A 225 -3.63 50.33 14.72
N ASN A 226 -4.41 49.40 15.28
CA ASN A 226 -5.54 49.71 16.15
C ASN A 226 -5.10 50.12 17.57
N ASP A 227 -4.04 49.51 18.10
CA ASP A 227 -3.47 49.92 19.40
C ASP A 227 -2.81 51.31 19.34
N GLN A 228 -2.14 51.67 18.24
CA GLN A 228 -1.58 53.02 18.08
C GLN A 228 -2.67 54.12 18.00
N ASN A 229 -3.85 53.81 17.48
CA ASN A 229 -4.98 54.74 17.46
C ASN A 229 -5.64 54.89 18.84
N LEU A 230 -5.64 53.84 19.67
CA LEU A 230 -6.10 53.91 21.07
C LEU A 230 -5.13 54.70 21.97
N VAL A 231 -3.81 54.58 21.77
CA VAL A 231 -2.82 55.37 22.52
C VAL A 231 -2.80 56.85 22.10
N LYS A 232 -3.07 57.16 20.82
CA LYS A 232 -3.24 58.56 20.34
C LYS A 232 -4.54 59.22 20.78
N ALA A 233 -5.59 58.44 21.07
CA ALA A 233 -6.84 58.96 21.63
C ALA A 233 -6.71 59.35 23.12
N ASN A 234 -5.90 58.62 23.90
CA ASN A 234 -5.68 58.91 25.33
C ASN A 234 -4.61 59.98 25.62
N SER A 235 -3.81 60.39 24.63
CA SER A 235 -2.82 61.47 24.79
C SER A 235 -3.37 62.87 24.45
N LYS A 236 -4.66 62.97 24.08
CA LYS A 236 -5.39 64.25 23.92
C LYS A 236 -6.27 64.61 25.14
N LEU A 237 -6.12 63.89 26.25
CA LEU A 237 -6.88 64.10 27.49
C LEU A 237 -5.95 64.13 28.72
N VAL A 238 -4.92 64.97 28.70
CA VAL A 238 -4.33 65.53 29.94
C VAL A 238 -3.89 66.97 29.63
N PRO A 239 -4.47 67.99 30.29
CA PRO A 239 -3.99 69.38 30.28
C PRO A 239 -2.59 69.52 30.91
#